data_AF-A0A5B2UC95-F1
#
_entry.id   AF-A0A5B2UC95-F1
#
_cell.length_a   1.000
_cell.length_b   1.000
_cell.length_c   1.000
_cell.angle_alpha   90.00
_cell.angle_beta   90.00
_cell.angle_gamma   90.00
#
_symmetry.space_group_name_H-M   'P 1'
#
loop_
_entity.id
_entity.type
_entity.pdbx_description
1 polymer ?
#
loop_
_entity_poly.entity_id
_entity_poly.type
_entity_poly.pdbx_seq_one_letter_code
_entity_poly.pdbx_strand_id
1 'polypeptide(L)'
;MNSFLKSIGLYSSLTIDLNIGSAELIQRLWKVTYKTNTTFISLEKDSSIPTRFEYRGMIDANTFTIKRRARLFDMNRNNPVFHGTISDKNGLSSVSVEFSRQDFRFLTGL
;
A
#
# COMPACT_ATOMS: atom_id res chain seq x y z
N MET A 1 -8.62 -14.17 0.82
CA MET A 1 -7.80 -14.23 -0.41
C MET A 1 -7.32 -15.67 -0.64
N ASN A 2 -7.12 -16.11 -1.89
CA ASN A 2 -6.84 -17.52 -2.24
C ASN A 2 -5.40 -17.95 -1.87
N SER A 3 -5.26 -19.04 -1.10
CA SER A 3 -3.97 -19.60 -0.67
C SER A 3 -3.05 -20.00 -1.83
N PHE A 4 -3.63 -20.37 -2.97
CA PHE A 4 -2.91 -20.68 -4.21
C PHE A 4 -2.09 -19.48 -4.70
N LEU A 5 -2.68 -18.28 -4.76
CA LEU A 5 -1.98 -17.09 -5.26
C LEU A 5 -0.78 -16.72 -4.37
N LYS A 6 -0.86 -17.01 -3.08
CA LYS A 6 0.26 -16.83 -2.13
C LYS A 6 1.37 -17.86 -2.38
N SER A 7 1.02 -19.13 -2.63
CA SER A 7 2.00 -20.18 -2.86
C SER A 7 2.78 -20.00 -4.16
N ILE A 8 2.17 -19.42 -5.19
CA ILE A 8 2.85 -19.07 -6.45
C ILE A 8 3.51 -17.68 -6.44
N GLY A 9 3.57 -17.01 -5.28
CA GLY A 9 4.32 -15.76 -5.10
C GLY A 9 3.69 -14.51 -5.72
N LEU A 10 2.40 -14.55 -6.10
CA LEU A 10 1.70 -13.40 -6.68
C LEU A 10 1.38 -12.31 -5.66
N TYR A 11 1.25 -12.68 -4.39
CA TYR A 11 1.14 -11.72 -3.30
C TYR A 11 1.78 -12.27 -2.03
N SER A 12 2.20 -11.35 -1.16
CA SER A 12 2.70 -11.64 0.17
C SER A 12 1.90 -10.85 1.19
N SER A 13 1.90 -11.33 2.44
CA SER A 13 1.22 -10.70 3.56
C SER A 13 2.17 -10.56 4.74
N LEU A 14 2.06 -9.46 5.48
CA LEU A 14 2.84 -9.18 6.68
C LEU A 14 1.92 -8.56 7.73
N THR A 15 1.93 -9.09 8.93
CA THR A 15 1.23 -8.50 10.09
C THR A 15 2.27 -7.95 11.05
N ILE A 16 2.07 -6.70 11.50
CA ILE A 16 2.98 -6.00 12.41
C ILE A 16 2.13 -5.38 13.52
N ASP A 17 2.51 -5.64 14.76
CA ASP A 17 1.99 -4.91 15.91
C ASP A 17 2.84 -3.65 16.13
N LEU A 18 2.18 -2.50 16.22
CA LEU A 18 2.78 -1.20 16.37
C LEU A 18 2.39 -0.61 17.73
N ASN A 19 3.39 -0.06 18.43
CA ASN A 19 3.18 0.63 19.71
C ASN A 19 2.63 2.06 19.51
N ILE A 20 1.48 2.16 18.85
CA ILE A 20 0.78 3.41 18.52
C ILE A 20 -0.71 3.12 18.40
N GLY A 21 -1.57 4.05 18.81
CA GLY A 21 -3.02 3.92 18.63
C GLY A 21 -3.46 4.05 17.17
N SER A 22 -4.56 3.39 16.82
CA SER A 22 -5.08 3.32 15.44
C SER A 22 -5.36 4.70 14.83
N ALA A 23 -5.98 5.59 15.60
CA ALA A 23 -6.24 6.98 15.18
C ALA A 23 -4.95 7.76 14.86
N GLU A 24 -3.93 7.62 15.70
CA GLU A 24 -2.65 8.30 15.49
C GLU A 24 -1.91 7.73 14.28
N LEU A 25 -1.95 6.41 14.08
CA LEU A 25 -1.40 5.76 12.90
C LEU A 25 -2.03 6.29 11.62
N ILE A 26 -3.36 6.39 11.57
CA ILE A 26 -4.11 6.92 10.41
C ILE A 26 -3.66 8.36 10.12
N GLN A 27 -3.57 9.21 11.14
CA GLN A 27 -3.11 10.59 10.97
C GLN A 27 -1.68 10.66 10.43
N ARG A 28 -0.76 9.81 10.92
CA ARG A 28 0.61 9.74 10.41
C ARG A 28 0.64 9.28 8.95
N LEU A 29 -0.15 8.27 8.59
CA LEU A 29 -0.27 7.79 7.21
C LEU A 29 -0.83 8.88 6.28
N TRP A 30 -1.85 9.64 6.70
CA TRP A 30 -2.41 10.76 5.94
C TRP A 30 -1.36 11.84 5.66
N LYS A 31 -0.49 12.16 6.61
CA LYS A 31 0.55 13.19 6.45
C LYS A 31 1.57 12.85 5.36
N VAL A 32 1.84 11.56 5.14
CA VAL A 32 2.85 11.09 4.17
C VAL A 32 2.24 10.57 2.86
N THR A 33 0.91 10.54 2.74
CA THR A 33 0.20 9.97 1.59
C THR A 33 -0.55 11.05 0.82
N TYR A 34 -0.24 11.18 -0.47
CA TYR A 34 -1.01 12.01 -1.38
C TYR A 34 -2.31 11.29 -1.78
N LYS A 35 -3.46 11.95 -1.60
CA LYS A 35 -4.76 11.36 -1.94
C LYS A 35 -4.90 11.19 -3.46
N THR A 36 -5.12 9.96 -3.90
CA THR A 36 -5.19 9.56 -5.32
C THR A 36 -6.26 8.48 -5.50
N ASN A 37 -6.87 8.39 -6.70
CA ASN A 37 -7.77 7.30 -7.06
C ASN A 37 -7.01 5.96 -7.10
N THR A 38 -7.45 4.97 -6.31
CA THR A 38 -6.77 3.69 -6.19
C THR A 38 -6.96 2.77 -7.39
N THR A 39 -8.04 2.95 -8.18
CA THR A 39 -8.36 2.11 -9.34
C THR A 39 -7.25 2.13 -10.40
N PHE A 40 -6.62 3.29 -10.60
CA PHE A 40 -5.54 3.48 -11.58
C PHE A 40 -4.21 3.90 -10.93
N ILE A 41 -4.03 3.55 -9.65
CA ILE A 41 -2.86 3.94 -8.84
C ILE A 41 -1.52 3.47 -9.39
N SER A 42 -1.48 2.66 -10.44
CA SER A 42 -0.23 2.26 -11.12
C SER A 42 -0.04 2.87 -12.49
N LEU A 43 -1.07 3.51 -13.05
CA LEU A 43 -1.01 4.24 -14.32
C LEU A 43 -0.72 5.73 -14.11
N GLU A 44 -1.05 6.27 -12.92
CA GLU A 44 -0.74 7.66 -12.61
C GLU A 44 0.76 7.92 -12.61
N LYS A 45 1.18 9.04 -13.19
CA LYS A 45 2.58 9.48 -13.18
C LYS A 45 2.90 10.15 -11.85
N ASP A 46 4.03 9.79 -11.26
CA ASP A 46 4.46 10.35 -9.98
C ASP A 46 4.91 11.81 -10.06
N SER A 47 5.15 12.34 -11.27
CA SER A 47 5.59 13.72 -11.50
C SER A 47 4.57 14.78 -11.04
N SER A 48 3.30 14.42 -10.88
CA SER A 48 2.25 15.33 -10.39
C SER A 48 2.15 15.37 -8.86
N ILE A 49 2.86 14.49 -8.14
CA ILE A 49 2.76 14.37 -6.69
C ILE A 49 3.80 15.26 -6.02
N PRO A 50 3.40 16.17 -5.10
CA PRO A 50 4.35 16.99 -4.37
C PRO A 50 5.40 16.16 -3.63
N THR A 51 6.66 16.59 -3.70
CA THR A 51 7.84 15.81 -3.23
C THR A 51 7.77 15.43 -1.75
N ARG A 52 7.07 16.22 -0.93
CA ARG A 52 6.82 15.99 0.51
C ARG A 52 6.09 14.69 0.84
N PHE A 53 5.30 14.15 -0.10
CA PHE A 53 4.59 12.89 0.11
C PHE A 53 5.50 11.71 -0.26
N GLU A 54 5.46 10.64 0.52
CA GLU A 54 6.22 9.43 0.23
C GLU A 54 5.39 8.40 -0.56
N TYR A 55 4.08 8.44 -0.33
CA TYR A 55 3.11 7.53 -0.90
C TYR A 55 2.02 8.28 -1.66
N ARG A 56 1.32 7.54 -2.52
CA ARG A 56 0.01 7.92 -3.06
C ARG A 56 -1.02 6.87 -2.70
N GLY A 57 -2.28 7.25 -2.63
CA GLY A 57 -3.38 6.31 -2.47
C GLY A 57 -4.53 6.86 -1.63
N MET A 58 -5.25 5.98 -0.95
CA MET A 58 -6.35 6.32 -0.05
C MET A 58 -6.18 5.65 1.31
N ILE A 59 -6.59 6.36 2.34
CA ILE A 59 -6.60 5.86 3.72
C ILE A 59 -7.99 6.17 4.28
N ASP A 60 -8.67 5.12 4.70
CA ASP A 60 -9.96 5.16 5.39
C ASP A 60 -9.76 4.89 6.88
N ALA A 61 -10.85 4.74 7.63
CA ALA A 61 -10.80 4.55 9.07
C ALA A 61 -10.00 3.29 9.48
N ASN A 62 -10.20 2.16 8.79
CA ASN A 62 -9.57 0.89 9.20
C ASN A 62 -8.79 0.24 8.04
N THR A 63 -8.70 0.91 6.90
CA THR A 63 -8.12 0.35 5.69
C THR A 63 -7.27 1.39 4.98
N PHE A 64 -6.26 0.93 4.26
CA PHE A 64 -5.50 1.80 3.36
C PHE A 64 -5.10 1.05 2.10
N THR A 65 -4.99 1.78 1.01
CA THR A 65 -4.37 1.31 -0.24
C THR A 65 -3.36 2.35 -0.66
N ILE A 66 -2.07 2.01 -0.60
CA ILE A 66 -0.98 2.94 -0.89
C ILE A 66 0.06 2.34 -1.84
N LYS A 67 0.68 3.19 -2.66
CA LYS A 67 1.84 2.85 -3.49
C LYS A 67 2.96 3.84 -3.19
N ARG A 68 4.18 3.33 -3.01
CA ARG A 68 5.37 4.18 -2.83
C ARG A 68 5.65 4.93 -4.13
N ARG A 69 5.88 6.24 -4.03
CA ARG A 69 6.24 7.07 -5.19
C ARG A 69 7.60 6.63 -5.76
N ALA A 70 7.70 6.44 -7.07
CA ALA A 70 8.96 6.23 -7.76
C ALA A 70 9.76 7.55 -7.77
N ARG A 71 11.02 7.47 -7.36
CA ARG A 71 12.00 8.57 -7.45
C ARG A 71 12.76 8.47 -8.78
N LEU A 72 13.48 9.53 -9.14
CA LEU A 72 14.25 9.61 -10.39
C LEU A 72 15.26 8.45 -10.57
N PHE A 73 15.77 7.89 -9.48
CA PHE A 73 16.68 6.73 -9.50
C PHE A 73 15.97 5.38 -9.29
N ASP A 74 14.65 5.38 -9.12
CA ASP A 74 13.84 4.15 -9.07
C ASP A 74 13.45 3.67 -10.49
N MET A 75 14.09 4.20 -11.54
CA MET A 75 13.89 3.77 -12.92
C MET A 75 14.02 2.24 -13.00
N ASN A 76 12.97 1.59 -13.50
CA ASN A 76 12.78 0.13 -13.63
C ASN A 76 12.25 -0.64 -12.40
N ARG A 77 11.82 0.03 -11.32
CA ARG A 77 11.10 -0.66 -10.21
C ARG A 77 9.61 -0.34 -10.21
N ASN A 78 8.78 -1.34 -10.50
CA ASN A 78 7.35 -1.23 -10.28
C ASN A 78 7.07 -1.42 -8.78
N ASN A 79 6.97 -0.32 -8.04
CA ASN A 79 6.66 -0.37 -6.61
C ASN A 79 5.34 -1.13 -6.39
N PRO A 80 5.29 -2.10 -5.46
CA PRO A 80 4.07 -2.83 -5.17
C PRO A 80 2.99 -1.90 -4.61
N VAL A 81 1.72 -2.28 -4.81
CA VAL A 81 0.59 -1.65 -4.14
C VAL A 81 0.36 -2.40 -2.84
N PHE A 82 0.35 -1.67 -1.73
CA PHE A 82 0.08 -2.19 -0.40
C PHE A 82 -1.39 -1.96 -0.07
N HIS A 83 -2.08 -3.03 0.32
CA HIS A 83 -3.42 -3.00 0.86
C HIS A 83 -3.31 -3.38 2.33
N GLY A 84 -3.72 -2.49 3.22
CA GLY A 84 -3.60 -2.73 4.64
C GLY A 84 -4.92 -2.61 5.38
N THR A 85 -5.06 -3.39 6.44
CA THR A 85 -6.10 -3.25 7.45
C THR A 85 -5.46 -2.87 8.78
N ILE A 86 -6.11 -1.96 9.50
CA ILE A 86 -5.70 -1.50 10.82
C ILE A 86 -6.76 -2.02 11.80
N SER A 87 -6.29 -2.67 12.86
CA SER A 87 -7.12 -3.13 13.97
C SER A 87 -6.52 -2.62 15.27
N ASP A 88 -7.38 -2.30 16.22
CA ASP A 88 -6.96 -1.92 17.56
C ASP A 88 -6.97 -3.16 18.47
N LYS A 89 -5.88 -3.39 19.19
CA LYS A 89 -5.75 -4.44 20.19
C LYS A 89 -5.18 -3.80 21.45
N ASN A 90 -6.03 -3.58 22.44
CA ASN A 90 -5.64 -3.04 23.75
C ASN A 90 -4.91 -1.69 23.67
N GLY A 91 -5.31 -0.79 22.75
CA GLY A 91 -4.68 0.52 22.56
C GLY A 91 -3.44 0.50 21.66
N LEU A 92 -3.08 -0.67 21.11
CA LEU A 92 -2.00 -0.85 20.15
C LEU A 92 -2.58 -1.16 18.77
N SER A 93 -1.96 -0.60 17.72
CA SER A 93 -2.37 -0.89 16.35
C SER A 93 -1.75 -2.18 15.87
N SER A 94 -2.58 -3.13 15.46
CA SER A 94 -2.18 -4.31 14.69
C SER A 94 -2.49 -4.03 13.22
N VAL A 95 -1.45 -3.95 12.39
CA VAL A 95 -1.57 -3.69 10.95
C VAL A 95 -1.31 -4.97 10.17
N SER A 96 -2.27 -5.38 9.36
CA SER A 96 -2.06 -6.45 8.37
C SER A 96 -1.91 -5.82 6.99
N VAL A 97 -0.85 -6.14 6.28
CA VAL A 97 -0.55 -5.60 4.95
C VAL A 97 -0.43 -6.74 3.97
N GLU A 98 -1.13 -6.64 2.85
CA GLU A 98 -1.01 -7.49 1.69
C GLU A 98 -0.40 -6.67 0.55
N PHE A 99 0.54 -7.26 -0.19
CA PHE A 99 1.18 -6.61 -1.32
C PHE A 99 1.42 -7.59 -2.45
N SER A 100 1.14 -7.15 -3.66
CA SER A 100 1.40 -7.90 -4.89
C SER A 100 2.49 -7.20 -5.70
N ARG A 101 3.43 -8.00 -6.23
CA ARG A 101 4.35 -7.52 -7.27
C ARG A 101 3.56 -7.47 -8.58
N GLN A 102 3.42 -6.28 -9.14
CA GLN A 102 2.71 -6.08 -10.41
C GLN A 102 3.49 -6.58 -11.64
N ASP A 103 4.60 -7.26 -11.45
CA ASP A 103 5.38 -7.90 -12.53
C ASP A 103 4.55 -9.00 -13.25
N PHE A 104 3.47 -9.47 -12.62
CA PHE A 104 2.53 -10.44 -13.19
C PHE A 104 1.41 -9.82 -14.05
N ARG A 105 1.76 -8.98 -15.02
CA ARG A 105 0.82 -8.52 -16.06
C ARG A 105 0.49 -9.58 -17.13
N PHE A 106 1.09 -10.77 -17.09
CA PHE A 106 0.98 -11.76 -18.17
C PHE A 106 -0.07 -12.88 -17.99
N LEU A 107 -0.84 -12.92 -16.88
CA LEU A 107 -1.78 -14.03 -16.63
C LEU A 107 -3.27 -13.66 -16.58
N THR A 108 -3.66 -12.41 -16.82
CA THR A 108 -5.08 -12.01 -16.86
C THR A 108 -5.55 -11.58 -18.25
N GLY A 109 -4.86 -12.03 -19.29
CA GLY A 109 -5.25 -11.88 -20.69
C GLY A 109 -5.56 -13.22 -21.32
N LEU A 110 -6.57 -13.92 -20.80
CA LEU A 110 -7.29 -15.03 -21.44
C LEU A 110 -8.72 -15.05 -20.89
#